data_AF-A0A8T0JK74-F1
#
_entry.id   AF-A0A8T0JK74-F1
#
_cell.length_a   1.000
_cell.length_b   1.000
_cell.length_c   1.000
_cell.angle_alpha   90.00
_cell.angle_beta   90.00
_cell.angle_gamma   90.00
#
_symmetry.space_group_name_H-M   'P 1'
#
loop_
_entity.id
_entity.type
_entity.pdbx_description
1 polymer ?
#
loop_
_entity_poly.entity_id
_entity_poly.type
_entity_poly.pdbx_seq_one_letter_code
_entity_poly.pdbx_strand_id
1 'polypeptide(L)'
;MFVYVDVYHILEDMLNNYPAYGFENACTSCCSMAGRFGSLIPCGPTSSICRNRSKYVFWDPWHPTDAANAIIAKRLLDGDHNDIFPMNGTPDARKCSMFLARD
;
A
#
# COMPACT_ATOMS: atom_id res chain seq x y z
N MET A 1 -4.71 16.18 19.50
CA MET A 1 -4.12 14.82 19.50
C MET A 1 -3.48 14.60 18.14
N PHE A 2 -2.22 14.19 18.09
CA PHE A 2 -1.51 13.89 16.85
C PHE A 2 -1.23 12.39 16.79
N VAL A 3 -1.31 11.83 15.59
CA VAL A 3 -0.97 10.45 15.29
C VAL A 3 0.18 10.49 14.28
N TYR A 4 1.29 9.85 14.65
CA TYR A 4 2.42 9.62 13.76
C TYR A 4 2.20 8.30 13.03
N VAL A 5 2.47 8.30 11.73
CA VAL A 5 2.36 7.13 10.87
C VAL A 5 3.69 6.94 10.14
N ASP A 6 4.28 5.77 10.32
CA ASP A 6 5.52 5.38 9.66
C ASP A 6 5.23 4.63 8.35
N VAL A 7 4.80 5.38 7.33
CA VAL A 7 4.56 4.81 5.99
C VAL A 7 5.84 4.26 5.39
N TYR A 8 7.01 4.79 5.78
CA TYR A 8 8.30 4.32 5.32
C TYR A 8 8.55 2.89 5.80
N HIS A 9 8.36 2.60 7.09
CA HIS A 9 8.49 1.26 7.64
C HIS A 9 7.55 0.26 6.96
N ILE A 10 6.28 0.65 6.75
CA ILE A 10 5.29 -0.19 6.07
C ILE A 10 5.73 -0.51 4.62
N LEU A 11 6.16 0.50 3.88
CA LEU A 11 6.62 0.32 2.50
C LEU A 11 7.91 -0.51 2.45
N GLU A 12 8.87 -0.27 3.34
CA GLU A 12 10.12 -1.02 3.41
C GLU A 12 9.87 -2.51 3.66
N ASP A 13 9.00 -2.85 4.61
CA ASP A 13 8.59 -4.23 4.84
C ASP A 13 7.90 -4.84 3.61
N MET A 14 6.99 -4.09 2.98
CA MET A 14 6.32 -4.52 1.75
C MET A 14 7.31 -4.77 0.61
N LEU A 15 8.34 -3.94 0.43
CA LEU A 15 9.34 -4.09 -0.61
C LEU A 15 10.28 -5.27 -0.36
N ASN A 16 10.63 -5.52 0.90
CA ASN A 16 11.49 -6.64 1.27
C ASN A 16 10.73 -7.98 1.26
N ASN A 17 9.43 -7.97 1.53
CA ASN A 17 8.59 -9.16 1.70
C ASN A 17 7.42 -9.23 0.71
N TYR A 18 7.51 -8.57 -0.45
CA TYR A 18 6.41 -8.42 -1.41
C TYR A 18 5.66 -9.72 -1.80
N PRO A 19 6.29 -10.91 -1.89
CA PRO A 19 5.56 -12.15 -2.18
C PRO A 19 4.59 -12.56 -1.06
N ALA A 20 4.91 -12.26 0.20
CA ALA A 20 4.04 -12.54 1.34
C ALA A 20 2.75 -11.70 1.30
N TYR A 21 2.82 -10.54 0.64
CA TYR A 21 1.69 -9.64 0.39
C TYR A 21 0.91 -9.97 -0.89
N GLY A 22 1.32 -11.01 -1.63
CA GLY A 22 0.66 -11.44 -2.87
C GLY A 22 1.13 -10.70 -4.13
N PHE A 23 2.13 -9.83 -4.01
CA PHE A 23 2.78 -9.15 -5.14
C PHE A 23 3.79 -10.06 -5.83
N GLU A 24 4.02 -9.80 -7.11
CA GLU A 24 5.05 -10.44 -7.93
C GLU A 24 6.15 -9.46 -8.34
N ASN A 25 5.91 -8.15 -8.19
CA ASN A 25 6.86 -7.12 -8.58
C ASN A 25 6.85 -5.93 -7.62
N ALA A 26 8.01 -5.67 -7.00
CA ALA A 26 8.25 -4.53 -6.13
C ALA A 26 9.22 -3.49 -6.72
N CYS A 27 9.87 -3.79 -7.84
CA CYS A 27 10.98 -2.99 -8.37
C CYS A 27 10.63 -2.18 -9.62
N THR A 28 9.57 -2.52 -10.33
CA THR A 28 9.12 -1.82 -11.54
C THR A 28 7.70 -1.32 -11.41
N SER A 29 7.35 -0.24 -12.10
CA SER A 29 5.98 0.25 -12.15
C SER A 29 5.08 -0.57 -13.08
N CYS A 30 3.79 -0.64 -12.75
CA CYS A 30 2.79 -1.24 -13.63
C CYS A 30 2.54 -0.39 -14.88
N CYS A 31 2.46 0.94 -14.74
CA CYS A 31 2.47 1.88 -15.84
C CYS A 31 3.90 2.31 -16.12
N SER A 32 4.42 1.92 -17.28
CA SER A 32 5.80 2.19 -17.69
C SER A 32 5.82 2.75 -19.11
N MET A 33 6.67 3.74 -19.36
CA MET A 33 6.83 4.32 -20.70
C MET A 33 8.25 4.22 -21.20
N ALA A 34 9.24 4.66 -20.42
CA ALA A 34 10.64 4.58 -20.78
C ALA A 34 11.53 4.49 -19.53
N GLY A 35 12.79 4.12 -19.75
CA GLY A 35 13.81 4.07 -18.72
C GLY A 35 13.80 2.79 -17.89
N ARG A 36 14.85 2.64 -17.07
CA ARG A 36 14.99 1.50 -16.17
C ARG A 36 13.83 1.52 -15.17
N PHE A 37 13.20 0.36 -14.98
CA PHE A 37 12.07 0.15 -14.07
C PHE A 37 10.76 0.91 -14.42
N GLY A 38 10.70 1.52 -15.62
CA GLY A 38 9.53 2.27 -16.07
C GLY A 38 9.49 3.73 -15.61
N SER A 39 10.61 4.26 -15.10
CA SER A 39 10.63 5.48 -14.28
C SER A 39 11.08 6.78 -14.91
N LEU A 40 11.35 6.81 -16.22
CA LEU A 40 11.90 8.02 -16.85
C LEU A 40 10.81 9.01 -17.30
N ILE A 41 9.64 8.53 -17.68
CA ILE A 41 8.56 9.37 -18.23
C ILE A 41 7.27 9.05 -17.50
N PRO A 42 6.50 10.06 -17.06
CA PRO A 42 5.20 9.85 -16.42
C PRO A 42 4.25 9.01 -17.27
N CYS A 43 3.30 8.35 -16.58
CA CYS A 43 2.25 7.58 -17.22
C CYS A 43 1.41 8.48 -18.16
N GLY A 44 1.13 8.00 -19.38
CA GLY A 44 0.41 8.74 -20.40
C GLY A 44 -0.22 7.83 -21.46
N PRO A 45 -0.83 8.39 -22.52
CA PRO A 45 -1.60 7.63 -23.51
C PRO A 45 -0.82 6.52 -24.24
N THR A 46 0.50 6.66 -24.32
CA THR A 46 1.40 5.72 -25.01
C THR A 46 2.15 4.79 -24.05
N SER A 47 1.82 4.80 -22.75
CA SER A 47 2.47 3.95 -21.77
C SER A 47 2.02 2.49 -21.91
N SER A 48 2.93 1.57 -21.61
CA SER A 48 2.60 0.17 -21.38
C SER A 48 2.03 -0.01 -19.99
N ILE A 49 0.90 -0.71 -19.89
CA ILE A 49 0.22 -0.99 -18.63
C ILE A 49 0.27 -2.49 -18.38
N CYS A 50 0.69 -2.88 -17.17
CA CYS A 50 0.73 -4.28 -16.77
C CYS A 50 -0.66 -4.94 -16.81
N ARG A 51 -0.72 -6.25 -17.05
CA ARG A 51 -1.99 -7.00 -17.17
C ARG A 51 -2.76 -7.10 -15.85
N ASN A 52 -2.06 -7.21 -14.72
CA ASN A 52 -2.66 -7.34 -13.40
C ASN A 52 -2.02 -6.36 -12.40
N ARG A 53 -2.74 -5.27 -12.10
CA ARG A 53 -2.27 -4.20 -11.20
C ARG A 53 -2.10 -4.67 -9.77
N SER A 54 -2.86 -5.67 -9.34
CA SER A 54 -2.79 -6.23 -7.98
C SER A 54 -1.53 -7.03 -7.71
N LYS A 55 -0.69 -7.25 -8.73
CA LYS A 55 0.60 -7.97 -8.62
C LYS A 55 1.81 -7.03 -8.53
N TYR A 56 1.60 -5.72 -8.58
CA TYR A 56 2.65 -4.71 -8.53
C TYR A 56 2.50 -3.88 -7.25
N VAL A 57 3.61 -3.61 -6.57
CA VAL A 57 3.63 -2.64 -5.46
C VAL A 57 3.38 -1.22 -5.99
N PHE A 58 3.95 -0.88 -7.13
CA PHE A 58 3.91 0.46 -7.71
C PHE A 58 3.03 0.57 -8.95
N TRP A 59 2.17 1.58 -8.98
CA TRP A 59 1.40 1.94 -10.18
C TRP A 59 2.30 2.66 -11.17
N ASP A 60 2.97 3.71 -10.71
CA ASP A 60 3.96 4.49 -11.43
C ASP A 60 5.22 4.62 -10.55
N PRO A 61 6.27 5.33 -10.96
CA PRO A 61 7.52 5.42 -10.20
C PRO A 61 7.43 6.03 -8.81
N TRP A 62 6.31 6.69 -8.48
CA TRP A 62 6.12 7.46 -7.26
C TRP A 62 4.96 6.94 -6.43
N HIS A 63 3.92 6.42 -7.08
CA HIS A 63 2.66 6.05 -6.43
C HIS A 63 2.50 4.54 -6.29
N PRO A 64 2.12 4.04 -5.09
CA PRO A 64 1.70 2.64 -4.91
C PRO A 64 0.45 2.30 -5.71
N THR A 65 0.24 1.02 -6.02
CA THR A 65 -1.04 0.54 -6.57
C THR A 65 -2.15 0.58 -5.54
N ASP A 66 -3.40 0.49 -5.98
CA ASP A 66 -4.55 0.34 -5.08
C ASP A 66 -4.41 -0.87 -4.14
N ALA A 67 -3.80 -1.96 -4.61
CA ALA A 67 -3.54 -3.14 -3.80
C ALA A 67 -2.51 -2.87 -2.69
N ALA A 68 -1.43 -2.12 -2.99
CA ALA A 68 -0.48 -1.68 -1.99
C ALA A 68 -1.12 -0.68 -1.00
N ASN A 69 -1.93 0.26 -1.49
CA ASN A 69 -2.67 1.20 -0.66
C ASN A 69 -3.66 0.51 0.29
N ALA A 70 -4.31 -0.57 -0.13
CA ALA A 70 -5.18 -1.35 0.74
C ALA A 70 -4.42 -2.00 1.91
N ILE A 71 -3.20 -2.49 1.66
CA ILE A 71 -2.34 -3.05 2.70
C ILE A 71 -1.84 -1.95 3.64
N ILE A 72 -1.39 -0.81 3.09
CA ILE A 72 -0.99 0.35 3.89
C ILE A 72 -2.15 0.77 4.80
N ALA A 73 -3.35 1.00 4.25
CA ALA A 73 -4.53 1.36 5.02
C ALA A 73 -4.83 0.35 6.13
N LYS A 74 -4.70 -0.95 5.86
CA LYS A 74 -4.86 -2.00 6.87
C LYS A 74 -3.81 -1.89 7.99
N ARG A 75 -2.55 -1.65 7.66
CA ARG A 75 -1.47 -1.44 8.65
C ARG A 75 -1.71 -0.17 9.48
N LEU A 76 -2.30 0.88 8.90
CA LEU A 76 -2.66 2.07 9.66
C LEU A 76 -3.79 1.84 10.67
N LEU A 77 -4.74 0.96 10.33
CA LEU A 77 -5.90 0.67 11.18
C LEU A 77 -5.59 -0.40 12.22
N ASP A 78 -4.93 -1.48 11.81
CA ASP A 78 -4.77 -2.70 12.62
C ASP A 78 -3.31 -2.97 13.03
N GLY A 79 -2.36 -2.14 12.60
CA GLY A 79 -0.93 -2.31 12.85
C GLY A 79 -0.52 -2.06 14.29
N ASP A 80 0.75 -2.35 14.56
CA ASP A 80 1.35 -2.17 15.87
C ASP A 80 2.00 -0.77 16.02
N HIS A 81 2.65 -0.55 17.17
CA HIS A 81 3.30 0.73 17.47
C HIS A 81 4.53 1.06 16.61
N ASN A 82 5.00 0.13 15.76
CA ASN A 82 6.05 0.40 14.78
C ASN A 82 5.48 1.10 13.54
N ASP A 83 4.19 0.90 13.23
CA ASP A 83 3.52 1.55 12.09
C ASP A 83 2.85 2.87 12.49
N ILE A 84 2.29 2.93 13.70
CA ILE A 84 1.40 4.03 14.11
C ILE A 84 1.47 4.29 15.62
N PHE A 85 1.65 5.56 16.00
CA PHE A 85 1.88 5.96 17.39
C PHE A 85 1.17 7.29 17.73
N PRO A 86 0.65 7.49 18.96
CA PRO A 86 0.64 6.60 20.13
C PRO A 86 -0.52 5.61 20.18
N MET A 87 -1.46 5.67 19.23
CA MET A 87 -2.62 4.79 19.16
C MET A 87 -2.62 4.11 17.80
N ASN A 88 -2.94 2.83 17.76
CA ASN A 88 -3.33 2.21 16.50
C ASN A 88 -4.70 2.75 16.07
N GLY A 89 -4.98 2.72 14.76
CA GLY A 89 -6.27 3.13 14.21
C GLY A 89 -7.41 2.19 14.55
N THR A 90 -7.19 1.21 15.46
CA THR A 90 -8.22 0.29 15.86
C THR A 90 -9.36 1.14 16.41
N PRO A 91 -10.55 1.11 15.80
CA PRO A 91 -11.72 1.55 16.51
C PRO A 91 -11.68 0.72 17.78
N ASP A 92 -11.68 1.38 18.95
CA ASP A 92 -11.90 0.71 20.23
C ASP A 92 -12.83 -0.47 19.97
N ALA A 93 -12.37 -1.72 20.12
CA ALA A 93 -13.14 -2.90 19.70
C ALA A 93 -14.53 -2.95 20.40
N ARG A 94 -14.73 -2.11 21.41
CA ARG A 94 -16.01 -1.79 22.06
C ARG A 94 -17.00 -0.97 21.21
N LYS A 95 -16.57 -0.30 20.13
CA LYS A 95 -17.43 0.46 19.19
C LYS A 95 -17.92 -0.39 18.02
N CYS A 96 -17.11 -1.30 17.47
CA CYS A 96 -17.55 -2.21 16.39
C CYS A 96 -18.55 -3.27 16.84
N SER A 97 -18.57 -3.63 18.13
CA SER A 97 -19.57 -4.54 18.72
C SER A 97 -21.00 -3.95 18.73
N MET A 98 -21.17 -2.67 18.41
CA MET A 98 -22.50 -2.03 18.32
C MET A 98 -23.06 -2.01 16.88
N PHE A 99 -22.24 -2.21 15.84
CA PHE A 99 -22.68 -2.14 14.43
C PHE A 99 -22.92 -3.51 13.76
N LEU A 100 -22.45 -4.61 14.35
CA LEU A 100 -22.69 -5.97 13.82
C LEU A 100 -23.83 -6.74 14.51
N ALA A 101 -24.67 -6.04 15.29
CA ALA A 101 -25.80 -6.64 16.02
C ALA A 101 -27.18 -6.16 15.54
N ARG A 102 -27.26 -5.51 14.36
CA ARG A 102 -28.53 -5.21 13.68
C ARG A 102 -28.35 -5.40 12.18
N ASP A 103 -28.41 -6.66 11.77
CA ASP A 103 -29.17 -7.17 10.62
C ASP A 103 -28.99 -8.70 10.57
#